data_AF-A0AAQ3L3N2-F1
#
_entry.id   AF-A0AAQ3L3N2-F1
#
_cell.length_a   1.000
_cell.length_b   1.000
_cell.length_c   1.000
_cell.angle_alpha   90.00
_cell.angle_beta   90.00
_cell.angle_gamma   90.00
#
_symmetry.space_group_name_H-M   'P 1'
#
loop_
_entity.id
_entity.type
_entity.pdbx_description
1 polymer ?
#
loop_
_entity_poly.entity_id
_entity_poly.type
_entity_poly.pdbx_seq_one_letter_code
_entity_poly.pdbx_strand_id
1 'polypeptide(L)'
;MDSADQPPPPPPPPHDHNVELFHQVNSHIECETYEALKDILEVKNVGAGSVNFMDDSLLHVVIACRKSHLALKLIENISTNVVFKLGHKNYFGDTPLHIAATMNDVDVALALIGRKMDFINQRNEK
;
A
#
# COMPACT_ATOMS: atom_id res chain seq x y z
N MET A 1 -15.01 -20.10 -40.25
CA MET A 1 -15.46 -19.06 -39.31
C MET A 1 -14.31 -18.88 -38.35
N ASP A 2 -13.39 -18.00 -38.74
CA ASP A 2 -12.11 -17.79 -38.08
C ASP A 2 -12.34 -16.76 -36.95
N SER A 3 -12.17 -17.19 -35.71
CA SER A 3 -12.35 -16.38 -34.51
C SER A 3 -11.04 -16.38 -33.72
N ALA A 4 -9.98 -15.85 -34.33
CA ALA A 4 -8.70 -15.69 -33.64
C ALA A 4 -7.85 -14.61 -34.31
N ASP A 5 -8.22 -13.32 -34.16
CA ASP A 5 -7.22 -12.23 -34.10
C ASP A 5 -7.82 -10.89 -33.64
N GLN A 6 -8.54 -10.87 -32.51
CA GLN A 6 -8.80 -9.57 -31.87
C GLN A 6 -7.54 -9.15 -31.12
N PRO A 7 -6.95 -7.97 -31.43
CA PRO A 7 -5.84 -7.45 -30.65
C PRO A 7 -6.27 -7.31 -29.19
N PRO A 8 -5.34 -7.50 -28.23
CA PRO A 8 -5.66 -7.37 -26.82
C PRO A 8 -6.31 -6.00 -26.58
N PRO A 9 -7.34 -5.94 -25.71
CA PRO A 9 -8.01 -4.69 -25.41
C PRO A 9 -6.96 -3.65 -24.97
N PRO A 10 -7.15 -2.37 -25.34
CA PRO A 10 -6.23 -1.32 -24.94
C PRO A 10 -6.08 -1.33 -23.42
N PRO A 11 -4.88 -1.07 -22.89
CA PRO A 11 -4.66 -1.04 -21.46
C PRO A 11 -5.64 -0.04 -20.83
N PRO A 12 -6.22 -0.36 -19.66
CA PRO A 12 -7.15 0.54 -19.00
C PRO A 12 -6.55 1.94 -18.84
N PRO A 13 -7.38 2.99 -18.82
CA PRO A 13 -6.93 4.32 -18.42
C PRO A 13 -6.11 4.25 -17.12
N PRO A 14 -5.10 5.13 -16.93
CA PRO A 14 -4.27 5.12 -15.73
C PRO A 14 -5.08 5.20 -14.43
N HIS A 15 -6.26 5.84 -14.47
CA HIS A 15 -7.18 5.91 -13.34
C HIS A 15 -7.89 4.57 -13.05
N ASP A 16 -8.24 3.79 -14.07
CA ASP A 16 -8.96 2.52 -13.89
C ASP A 16 -8.06 1.42 -13.31
N HIS A 17 -6.76 1.48 -13.60
CA HIS A 17 -5.77 0.61 -12.96
C HIS A 17 -5.74 0.77 -11.43
N ASN A 18 -5.93 1.99 -10.92
CA ASN A 18 -5.98 2.24 -9.48
C ASN A 18 -7.31 1.75 -8.87
N VAL A 19 -8.42 1.75 -9.61
CA VAL A 19 -9.71 1.20 -9.14
C VAL A 19 -9.62 -0.31 -9.01
N GLU A 20 -9.18 -1.00 -10.06
CA GLU A 20 -9.06 -2.46 -10.05
C GLU A 20 -8.05 -2.93 -9.00
N LEU A 21 -6.89 -2.26 -8.91
CA LEU A 21 -5.89 -2.54 -7.88
C LEU A 21 -6.45 -2.28 -6.47
N PHE A 22 -7.18 -1.20 -6.26
CA PHE A 22 -7.79 -0.90 -4.96
C PHE A 22 -8.81 -1.97 -4.55
N HIS A 23 -9.67 -2.40 -5.47
CA HIS A 23 -10.60 -3.50 -5.22
C HIS A 23 -9.87 -4.82 -4.92
N GLN A 24 -8.84 -5.14 -5.70
CA GLN A 24 -8.00 -6.30 -5.46
C GLN A 24 -7.37 -6.25 -4.06
N VAL A 25 -6.77 -5.12 -3.68
CA VAL A 25 -6.17 -4.91 -2.35
C VAL A 25 -7.21 -5.08 -1.25
N ASN A 26 -8.38 -4.46 -1.35
CA ASN A 26 -9.43 -4.59 -0.35
C ASN A 26 -9.91 -6.04 -0.20
N SER A 27 -10.10 -6.74 -1.31
CA SER A 27 -10.46 -8.16 -1.28
C SER A 27 -9.40 -9.01 -0.56
N HIS A 28 -8.11 -8.75 -0.80
CA HIS A 28 -7.02 -9.42 -0.12
C HIS A 28 -6.89 -9.06 1.37
N ILE A 29 -7.24 -7.82 1.75
CA ILE A 29 -7.30 -7.37 3.14
C ILE A 29 -8.45 -8.07 3.89
N GLU A 30 -9.62 -8.18 3.26
CA GLU A 30 -10.78 -8.87 3.81
C GLU A 30 -10.50 -10.36 4.01
N CYS A 31 -9.86 -11.01 3.03
CA CYS A 31 -9.46 -12.42 3.09
C CYS A 31 -8.16 -12.67 3.88
N GLU A 32 -7.51 -11.60 4.39
CA GLU A 32 -6.22 -11.62 5.09
C GLU A 32 -5.09 -12.40 4.35
N THR A 33 -5.07 -12.30 3.02
CA THR A 33 -4.13 -13.03 2.17
C THR A 33 -2.77 -12.32 2.13
N TYR A 34 -1.94 -12.60 3.14
CA TYR A 34 -0.61 -11.98 3.31
C TYR A 34 0.30 -12.08 2.07
N GLU A 35 0.44 -13.26 1.46
CA GLU A 35 1.39 -13.44 0.34
C GLU A 35 1.01 -12.58 -0.88
N ALA A 36 -0.28 -12.49 -1.20
CA ALA A 36 -0.75 -11.62 -2.28
C ALA A 36 -0.46 -10.14 -1.99
N LEU A 37 -0.63 -9.69 -0.74
CA LEU A 37 -0.31 -8.33 -0.33
C LEU A 37 1.19 -8.06 -0.34
N LYS A 38 2.00 -9.04 0.08
CA LYS A 38 3.46 -8.97 0.02
C LYS A 38 3.94 -8.85 -1.43
N ASP A 39 3.40 -9.66 -2.33
CA ASP A 39 3.71 -9.61 -3.76
C ASP A 39 3.33 -8.25 -4.38
N ILE A 40 2.18 -7.68 -4.00
CA ILE A 40 1.78 -6.33 -4.41
C ILE A 40 2.79 -5.28 -3.90
N LEU A 41 3.32 -5.45 -2.69
CA LEU A 41 4.28 -4.53 -2.09
C LEU A 41 5.68 -4.63 -2.72
N GLU A 42 6.15 -5.85 -3.03
CA GLU A 42 7.51 -6.15 -3.48
C GLU A 42 7.67 -6.24 -5.01
N VAL A 43 6.78 -6.98 -5.68
CA VAL A 43 6.93 -7.40 -7.10
C VAL A 43 6.25 -6.43 -8.05
N LYS A 44 5.05 -5.95 -7.69
CA LYS A 44 4.42 -4.89 -8.47
C LYS A 44 5.21 -3.63 -8.18
N ASN A 45 6.05 -3.24 -9.14
CA ASN A 45 6.61 -1.90 -9.23
C ASN A 45 5.43 -0.93 -9.49
N VAL A 46 4.58 -0.74 -8.49
CA VAL A 46 3.58 0.31 -8.42
C VAL A 46 4.39 1.59 -8.59
N GLY A 47 4.42 2.12 -9.81
CA GLY A 47 5.33 3.20 -10.21
C GLY A 47 5.17 4.49 -9.41
N ALA A 48 4.13 4.56 -8.57
CA ALA A 48 3.86 5.64 -7.63
C ALA A 48 3.96 5.20 -6.15
N GLY A 49 4.00 3.92 -5.81
CA GLY A 49 3.83 3.45 -4.43
C GLY A 49 2.39 3.53 -3.89
N SER A 50 1.43 4.02 -4.69
CA SER A 50 0.01 4.17 -4.35
C SER A 50 -0.90 3.09 -4.93
N VAL A 51 -1.96 2.74 -4.20
CA VAL A 51 -2.94 1.70 -4.55
C VAL A 51 -4.35 2.25 -4.80
N ASN A 52 -4.55 3.56 -4.68
CA ASN A 52 -5.82 4.24 -4.92
C ASN A 52 -5.60 5.69 -5.40
N PHE A 53 -6.68 6.44 -5.60
CA PHE A 53 -6.64 7.84 -6.06
C PHE A 53 -6.17 8.87 -5.02
N MET A 54 -6.13 8.50 -3.75
CA MET A 54 -5.65 9.36 -2.68
C MET A 54 -4.13 9.27 -2.54
N ASP A 55 -3.46 8.60 -3.47
CA ASP A 55 -2.05 8.22 -3.35
C ASP A 55 -1.72 7.41 -2.08
N ASP A 56 -2.71 6.71 -1.52
CA ASP A 56 -2.47 5.84 -0.38
C ASP A 56 -1.60 4.68 -0.81
N SER A 57 -0.49 4.44 -0.12
CA SER A 57 0.23 3.17 -0.26
C SER A 57 -0.56 2.01 0.33
N LEU A 58 -0.17 0.79 -0.01
CA LEU A 58 -0.79 -0.41 0.57
C LEU A 58 -0.87 -0.35 2.11
N LEU A 59 0.17 0.16 2.76
CA LEU A 59 0.18 0.28 4.23
C LEU A 59 -0.79 1.32 4.77
N HIS A 60 -1.03 2.43 4.06
CA HIS A 60 -2.07 3.37 4.48
C HIS A 60 -3.42 2.65 4.55
N VAL A 61 -3.77 1.90 3.51
CA VAL A 61 -5.04 1.19 3.40
C VAL A 61 -5.16 0.10 4.48
N VAL A 62 -4.15 -0.77 4.63
CA VAL A 62 -4.19 -1.86 5.63
C VAL A 62 -4.35 -1.31 7.06
N ILE A 63 -3.67 -0.21 7.38
CA ILE A 63 -3.74 0.44 8.70
C ILE A 63 -5.10 1.14 8.89
N ALA A 64 -5.58 1.86 7.89
CA ALA A 64 -6.90 2.51 7.92
C ALA A 64 -8.05 1.48 8.08
N CYS A 65 -7.90 0.29 7.50
CA CYS A 65 -8.80 -0.85 7.68
C CYS A 65 -8.68 -1.54 9.07
N ARG A 66 -7.85 -1.02 9.98
CA ARG A 66 -7.60 -1.57 11.34
C ARG A 66 -7.09 -3.02 11.33
N LYS A 67 -6.37 -3.42 10.28
CA LYS A 67 -5.77 -4.77 10.19
C LYS A 67 -4.36 -4.77 10.77
N SER A 68 -4.23 -4.44 12.06
CA SER A 68 -2.94 -4.25 12.74
C SER A 68 -2.01 -5.45 12.63
N HIS A 69 -2.51 -6.66 12.84
CA HIS A 69 -1.69 -7.88 12.73
C HIS A 69 -1.12 -8.08 11.32
N LEU A 70 -1.93 -7.80 10.29
CA LEU A 70 -1.52 -7.89 8.90
C LEU A 70 -0.51 -6.79 8.55
N ALA A 71 -0.73 -5.56 9.04
CA ALA A 71 0.21 -4.46 8.89
C ALA A 71 1.57 -4.80 9.52
N LEU A 72 1.58 -5.28 10.77
CA LEU A 72 2.80 -5.72 11.47
C LEU A 72 3.53 -6.78 10.67
N LYS A 73 2.83 -7.83 10.24
CA LYS A 73 3.43 -8.92 9.45
C LYS A 73 4.04 -8.42 8.14
N LEU A 74 3.38 -7.49 7.44
CA LEU A 74 3.91 -6.86 6.23
C LEU A 74 5.16 -6.01 6.54
N ILE A 75 5.12 -5.19 7.60
CA ILE A 75 6.25 -4.35 8.01
C ILE A 75 7.44 -5.21 8.42
N GLU A 76 7.25 -6.25 9.24
CA GLU A 76 8.29 -7.15 9.77
C GLU A 76 8.95 -8.05 8.72
N ASN A 77 8.29 -8.26 7.59
CA ASN A 77 8.80 -9.09 6.51
C ASN A 77 9.12 -8.29 5.24
N ILE A 78 9.09 -6.97 5.31
CA ILE A 78 9.42 -6.12 4.18
C ILE A 78 10.92 -6.22 3.83
N SER A 79 11.22 -6.41 2.55
CA SER A 79 12.60 -6.45 2.06
C SER A 79 13.29 -5.08 2.17
N THR A 80 14.61 -5.06 2.40
CA THR A 80 15.39 -3.82 2.62
C THR A 80 15.35 -2.86 1.41
N ASN A 81 15.23 -3.41 0.20
CA ASN A 81 15.15 -2.67 -1.06
C ASN A 81 13.83 -1.88 -1.22
N VAL A 82 12.78 -2.16 -0.45
CA VAL A 82 11.49 -1.47 -0.52
C VAL A 82 11.13 -0.70 0.75
N VAL A 83 12.04 -0.64 1.74
CA VAL A 83 11.86 0.12 3.00
C VAL A 83 11.54 1.59 2.74
N PHE A 84 12.05 2.18 1.65
CA PHE A 84 11.74 3.56 1.28
C PHE A 84 10.23 3.81 1.07
N LYS A 85 9.45 2.79 0.67
CA LYS A 85 7.99 2.88 0.48
C LYS A 85 7.22 3.09 1.79
N LEU A 86 7.82 2.76 2.94
CA LEU A 86 7.22 3.01 4.25
C LEU A 86 7.09 4.50 4.56
N GLY A 87 7.88 5.34 3.90
CA GLY A 87 7.81 6.79 3.98
C GLY A 87 6.98 7.44 2.87
N HIS A 88 6.23 6.66 2.08
CA HIS A 88 5.37 7.20 1.03
C HIS A 88 4.37 8.19 1.62
N LYS A 89 4.16 9.30 0.93
CA LYS A 89 3.18 10.31 1.29
C LYS A 89 1.98 10.19 0.37
N ASN A 90 0.79 10.14 0.95
CA ASN A 90 -0.45 10.20 0.19
C ASN A 90 -0.76 11.65 -0.23
N TYR A 91 -1.92 11.88 -0.85
CA TYR A 91 -2.37 13.18 -1.35
C TYR A 91 -2.47 14.27 -0.24
N PHE A 92 -2.64 13.86 1.02
CA PHE A 92 -2.65 14.76 2.18
C PHE A 92 -1.26 14.95 2.79
N GLY A 93 -0.22 14.40 2.16
CA GLY A 93 1.13 14.33 2.71
C GLY A 93 1.26 13.36 3.89
N ASP A 94 0.21 12.64 4.26
CA ASP A 94 0.24 11.68 5.35
C ASP A 94 1.08 10.48 4.93
N THR A 95 1.80 9.92 5.89
CA THR A 95 2.56 8.68 5.73
C THR A 95 1.83 7.56 6.46
N PRO A 96 2.21 6.28 6.26
CA PRO A 96 1.63 5.18 7.04
C PRO A 96 1.74 5.40 8.56
N LEU A 97 2.77 6.12 9.02
CA LEU A 97 2.94 6.48 10.43
C LEU A 97 1.90 7.50 10.90
N HIS A 98 1.54 8.49 10.07
CA HIS A 98 0.47 9.44 10.38
C HIS A 98 -0.89 8.73 10.51
N ILE A 99 -1.17 7.78 9.62
CA ILE A 99 -2.38 6.96 9.69
C ILE A 99 -2.37 6.10 10.96
N ALA A 100 -1.26 5.40 11.28
CA ALA A 100 -1.14 4.60 12.50
C ALA A 100 -1.39 5.44 13.78
N ALA A 101 -0.82 6.65 13.84
CA ALA A 101 -1.05 7.58 14.93
C ALA A 101 -2.53 8.00 15.02
N THR A 102 -3.17 8.29 13.88
CA THR A 102 -4.59 8.66 13.82
C THR A 102 -5.51 7.51 14.28
N MET A 103 -5.12 6.27 14.00
CA MET A 103 -5.86 5.07 14.38
C MET A 103 -5.61 4.63 15.84
N ASN A 104 -4.69 5.32 16.55
CA ASN A 104 -4.18 4.95 17.87
C ASN A 104 -3.55 3.54 17.90
N ASP A 105 -2.88 3.16 16.81
CA ASP A 105 -2.23 1.86 16.65
C ASP A 105 -0.75 1.97 17.01
N VAL A 106 -0.47 1.89 18.32
CA VAL A 106 0.88 2.07 18.88
C VAL A 106 1.85 1.00 18.38
N ASP A 107 1.40 -0.25 18.26
CA ASP A 107 2.25 -1.36 17.85
C ASP A 107 2.71 -1.20 16.40
N VAL A 108 1.80 -0.85 15.50
CA VAL A 108 2.15 -0.56 14.11
C VAL A 108 3.04 0.68 14.00
N ALA A 109 2.77 1.73 14.77
CA ALA A 109 3.61 2.93 14.78
C ALA A 109 5.04 2.60 15.21
N LEU A 110 5.23 1.81 16.27
CA LEU A 110 6.54 1.37 16.73
C LEU A 110 7.25 0.49 15.68
N ALA A 111 6.52 -0.41 15.02
CA ALA A 111 7.08 -1.24 13.95
C ALA A 111 7.59 -0.40 12.78
N LEU A 112 6.84 0.63 12.35
CA LEU A 112 7.27 1.55 11.29
C LEU A 112 8.53 2.33 11.69
N ILE A 113 8.59 2.85 12.92
CA ILE A 113 9.75 3.57 13.46
C ILE A 113 10.97 2.64 13.54
N GLY A 114 10.76 1.40 13.98
CA GLY A 114 11.80 0.38 14.08
C GLY A 114 12.43 0.01 12.74
N ARG A 115 11.72 0.21 11.62
CA ARG A 115 12.29 0.02 10.28
C ARG A 115 13.19 1.16 9.85
N LYS A 116 12.81 2.40 10.14
CA LYS A 116 13.64 3.58 9.86
C LYS A 116 13.21 4.75 10.75
N MET A 117 14.09 5.14 11.67
CA MET A 117 13.79 6.22 12.62
C MET A 117 13.52 7.56 11.95
N ASP A 118 14.10 7.82 10.77
CA ASP A 118 13.90 9.09 10.03
C ASP A 118 12.43 9.40 9.71
N PHE A 119 11.55 8.39 9.71
CA PHE A 119 10.13 8.58 9.42
C PHE A 119 9.41 9.44 10.46
N ILE A 120 9.91 9.53 11.70
CA ILE A 120 9.32 10.38 12.75
C ILE A 120 9.39 11.87 12.42
N ASN A 121 10.33 12.27 11.57
CA ASN A 121 10.55 13.67 11.20
C ASN A 121 9.69 14.10 10.01
N GLN A 122 8.96 13.17 9.41
CA GLN A 122 8.08 13.48 8.29
C GLN A 122 6.84 14.23 8.79
N ARG A 123 6.46 15.26 8.06
CA ARG A 123 5.26 16.05 8.32
C ARG A 123 4.27 15.83 7.20
N ASN A 124 2.99 15.78 7.53
CA ASN A 124 1.93 15.86 6.56
C ASN A 124 1.86 17.24 5.88
N GLU A 125 1.08 17.31 4.80
CA GLU A 125 0.84 18.55 4.08
C GLU A 125 -0.43 19.21 4.64
N LYS A 126 -0.38 20.53 4.80
CA LYS A 126 -1.49 21.37 5.27
C LYS A 126 -1.90 22.33 4.18
#